data_AF-A0A4Q3AJZ5-F1
#
_entry.id   AF-A0A4Q3AJZ5-F1
#
_cell.length_a   1.000
_cell.length_b   1.000
_cell.length_c   1.000
_cell.angle_alpha   90.00
_cell.angle_beta   90.00
_cell.angle_gamma   90.00
#
_symmetry.space_group_name_H-M   'P 1'
#
loop_
_entity.id
_entity.type
_entity.pdbx_description
1 polymer ?
#
loop_
_entity_poly.entity_id
_entity_poly.type
_entity_poly.pdbx_seq_one_letter_code
_entity_poly.pdbx_strand_id
1 'polypeptide(L)'
;MSLGVEDDERDASAARGSDLITGAISVAAILMFVGTGSSVLSKTLRHYLEGAAPADRTLVIALLLNVALILFGWRRHQGLSNEVRIRTAAEERAQMLASRDPLTGFLNRRSLAEEGAAMFVRAHKRRKAMAMLIVDLDHFKTINDMHGHAVGDALLRAAAGEIASAMPPIA
;
A
#
# COMPACT_ATOMS: atom_id res chain seq x y z
N MET A 1 -20.76 -11.74 11.71
CA MET A 1 -19.35 -11.36 11.54
C MET A 1 -18.96 -11.46 10.06
N SER A 2 -19.71 -10.79 9.18
CA SER A 2 -19.60 -10.92 7.70
C SER A 2 -19.66 -9.57 6.97
N LEU A 3 -19.71 -8.45 7.68
CA LEU A 3 -19.90 -7.12 7.09
C LEU A 3 -18.59 -6.40 6.76
N GLY A 4 -17.45 -6.82 7.33
CA GLY A 4 -16.16 -6.14 7.13
C GLY A 4 -15.36 -6.58 5.91
N VAL A 5 -15.64 -7.76 5.33
CA VAL A 5 -14.92 -8.29 4.16
C VAL A 5 -15.56 -7.79 2.85
N GLU A 6 -16.89 -7.63 2.83
CA GLU A 6 -17.61 -7.11 1.66
C GLU A 6 -17.32 -5.62 1.40
N ASP A 7 -17.07 -4.82 2.44
CA ASP A 7 -16.72 -3.40 2.30
C ASP A 7 -15.29 -3.22 1.76
N ASP A 8 -14.33 -4.06 2.17
CA ASP A 8 -12.93 -4.00 1.72
C ASP A 8 -12.78 -4.41 0.23
N GLU A 9 -13.53 -5.43 -0.22
CA GLU A 9 -13.56 -5.82 -1.63
C GLU A 9 -14.28 -4.79 -2.53
N ARG A 10 -15.30 -4.10 -2.01
CA ARG A 10 -16.02 -3.03 -2.73
C ARG A 10 -15.15 -1.79 -2.89
N ASP A 11 -14.43 -1.38 -1.85
CA ASP A 11 -13.51 -0.24 -1.90
C ASP A 11 -12.30 -0.52 -2.80
N ALA A 12 -11.75 -1.73 -2.77
CA ALA A 12 -10.66 -2.14 -3.67
C ALA A 12 -11.09 -2.19 -5.14
N SER A 13 -12.32 -2.65 -5.43
CA SER A 13 -12.89 -2.70 -6.77
C SER A 13 -13.21 -1.29 -7.31
N ALA A 14 -13.75 -0.42 -6.46
CA ALA A 14 -14.03 0.98 -6.80
C ALA A 14 -12.74 1.77 -7.09
N ALA A 15 -11.69 1.56 -6.30
CA ALA A 15 -10.37 2.16 -6.52
C ALA A 15 -9.76 1.71 -7.86
N ARG A 16 -9.76 0.40 -8.15
CA ARG A 16 -9.27 -0.17 -9.42
C ARG A 16 -10.02 0.37 -10.63
N GLY A 17 -11.35 0.49 -10.54
CA GLY A 17 -12.18 1.04 -11.61
C GLY A 17 -11.84 2.50 -11.91
N SER A 18 -11.62 3.31 -10.86
CA SER A 18 -11.27 4.73 -11.01
C SER A 18 -9.87 4.96 -11.59
N ASP A 19 -8.91 4.08 -11.28
CA ASP A 19 -7.56 4.11 -11.84
C ASP A 19 -7.52 3.69 -13.32
N LEU A 20 -8.31 2.69 -13.70
CA LEU A 20 -8.47 2.25 -15.09
C LEU A 20 -9.11 3.34 -15.96
N ILE A 21 -10.15 4.02 -15.45
CA ILE A 21 -10.82 5.12 -16.17
C ILE A 21 -9.87 6.31 -16.35
N THR A 22 -9.13 6.69 -15.32
CA THR A 22 -8.17 7.81 -15.39
C THR A 22 -7.00 7.50 -16.33
N GLY A 23 -6.49 6.27 -16.31
CA GLY A 23 -5.49 5.78 -17.25
C GLY A 23 -5.98 5.81 -18.70
N ALA A 24 -7.20 5.32 -18.95
CA ALA A 24 -7.80 5.33 -20.28
C ALA A 24 -8.01 6.75 -20.82
N ILE A 25 -8.49 7.69 -20.00
CA ILE A 25 -8.63 9.10 -20.37
C ILE A 25 -7.27 9.73 -20.72
N SER A 26 -6.23 9.42 -19.95
CA SER A 26 -4.88 9.95 -20.19
C SER A 26 -4.27 9.40 -21.49
N VAL A 27 -4.43 8.10 -21.77
CA VAL A 27 -3.98 7.49 -23.03
C VAL A 27 -4.74 8.05 -24.22
N ALA A 28 -6.07 8.20 -24.11
CA ALA A 28 -6.89 8.80 -25.17
C ALA A 28 -6.50 10.27 -25.44
N ALA A 29 -6.21 11.05 -24.39
CA ALA A 29 -5.75 12.43 -24.51
C ALA A 29 -4.36 12.52 -25.19
N ILE A 30 -3.43 11.62 -24.86
CA ILE A 30 -2.11 11.55 -25.50
C ILE A 30 -2.26 11.17 -26.98
N LEU A 31 -3.07 10.17 -27.31
CA LEU A 31 -3.32 9.76 -28.70
C LEU A 31 -3.97 10.89 -29.52
N MET A 32 -4.95 11.59 -28.96
CA MET A 32 -5.55 12.76 -29.61
C MET A 32 -4.55 13.90 -29.77
N PHE A 33 -3.70 14.15 -28.78
CA PHE A 33 -2.65 15.18 -28.83
C PHE A 33 -1.63 14.91 -29.93
N VAL A 34 -1.18 13.66 -30.10
CA VAL A 34 -0.24 13.28 -31.16
C VAL A 34 -0.88 13.46 -32.54
N GLY A 35 -2.14 13.04 -32.71
CA GLY A 35 -2.88 13.18 -33.97
C GLY A 35 -3.16 14.64 -34.35
N THR A 36 -3.70 15.44 -33.43
CA THR A 36 -3.98 16.86 -33.68
C THR A 36 -2.70 17.68 -33.77
N GLY A 37 -1.70 17.44 -32.92
CA GLY A 37 -0.41 18.13 -32.94
C GLY A 37 0.33 17.97 -34.28
N SER A 38 0.33 16.76 -34.85
CA SER A 38 0.91 16.50 -36.18
C SER A 38 0.16 17.24 -37.29
N SER A 39 -1.18 17.30 -37.21
CA SER A 39 -2.01 18.03 -38.18
C SER A 39 -1.85 19.55 -38.10
N VAL A 40 -1.61 20.10 -36.91
CA VAL A 40 -1.37 21.53 -36.69
C VAL A 40 0.01 21.90 -37.19
N LEU A 41 1.03 21.12 -36.82
CA LEU A 41 2.42 21.36 -37.23
C LEU A 41 2.59 21.27 -38.75
N SER A 42 1.96 20.29 -39.38
CA SER A 42 2.00 20.15 -40.85
C SER A 42 1.24 21.26 -41.58
N LYS A 43 0.17 21.83 -40.98
CA LYS A 43 -0.55 22.99 -41.53
C LYS A 43 0.22 24.30 -41.31
N THR A 44 0.86 24.51 -40.17
CA THR A 44 1.67 25.71 -39.90
C THR A 44 2.98 25.71 -40.67
N LEU A 45 3.61 24.56 -40.89
CA LEU A 45 4.80 24.45 -41.75
C LEU A 45 4.45 24.77 -43.22
N ARG A 46 3.30 24.26 -43.71
CA ARG A 46 2.77 24.63 -45.04
C ARG A 46 2.39 26.11 -45.13
N HIS A 47 1.87 26.70 -44.06
CA HIS A 47 1.60 28.14 -43.99
C HIS A 47 2.87 28.98 -44.19
N TYR A 48 3.97 28.60 -43.53
CA TYR A 48 5.26 29.30 -43.64
C TYR A 48 5.95 29.10 -45.00
N LEU A 49 5.75 27.95 -45.64
CA LEU A 49 6.37 27.61 -46.92
C LEU A 49 5.55 28.05 -48.15
N GLU A 50 4.21 28.07 -48.06
CA GLU A 50 3.30 28.26 -49.21
C GLU A 50 2.31 29.41 -49.03
N GLY A 51 2.28 30.11 -47.88
CA GLY A 51 1.35 31.24 -47.64
C GLY A 51 -0.11 30.83 -47.50
N ALA A 52 -0.39 29.63 -46.97
CA ALA A 52 -1.74 29.06 -46.84
C ALA A 52 -2.61 29.76 -45.75
N ALA A 53 -3.86 29.34 -45.51
CA ALA A 53 -4.75 29.94 -44.52
C ALA A 53 -4.32 29.72 -43.04
N PRO A 54 -4.67 30.62 -42.10
CA PRO A 54 -4.31 30.50 -40.69
C PRO A 54 -4.83 29.21 -40.05
N ALA A 55 -4.10 28.70 -39.04
CA ALA A 55 -4.48 27.49 -38.32
C ALA A 55 -5.90 27.62 -37.74
N ASP A 56 -6.72 26.61 -38.01
CA ASP A 56 -8.14 26.57 -37.62
C ASP A 56 -8.29 26.68 -36.09
N ARG A 57 -9.11 27.63 -35.63
CA ARG A 57 -9.33 27.96 -34.21
C ARG A 57 -9.75 26.72 -33.40
N THR A 58 -10.41 25.78 -34.07
CA THR A 58 -10.82 24.47 -33.53
C THR A 58 -9.64 23.63 -33.04
N LEU A 59 -8.50 23.66 -33.76
CA LEU A 59 -7.32 22.87 -33.40
C LEU A 59 -6.60 23.42 -32.16
N VAL A 60 -6.58 24.74 -32.02
CA VAL A 60 -6.01 25.39 -30.83
C VAL A 60 -6.86 25.07 -29.59
N ILE A 61 -8.19 25.12 -29.71
CA ILE A 61 -9.10 24.74 -28.61
C ILE A 61 -8.92 23.26 -28.25
N ALA A 62 -8.80 22.36 -29.23
CA ALA A 62 -8.56 20.93 -28.99
C ALA A 62 -7.20 20.67 -28.29
N LEU A 63 -6.16 21.42 -28.63
CA LEU A 63 -4.85 21.32 -27.98
C LEU A 63 -4.93 21.74 -26.50
N LEU A 64 -5.56 22.88 -26.23
CA LEU A 64 -5.74 23.39 -24.87
C LEU A 64 -6.57 22.43 -24.01
N LEU A 65 -7.62 21.83 -24.58
CA LEU A 65 -8.46 20.85 -23.89
C LEU A 65 -7.65 19.60 -23.51
N ASN A 66 -6.81 19.07 -24.41
CA ASN A 66 -5.97 17.92 -24.11
C ASN A 66 -4.97 18.20 -22.98
N VAL A 67 -4.33 19.37 -23.00
CA VAL A 67 -3.42 19.78 -21.92
C VAL A 67 -4.16 19.89 -20.59
N ALA A 68 -5.36 20.48 -20.58
CA ALA A 68 -6.20 20.60 -19.39
C ALA A 68 -6.61 19.22 -18.84
N LEU A 69 -6.98 18.27 -19.71
CA LEU A 69 -7.33 16.90 -19.32
C LEU A 69 -6.14 16.14 -18.71
N ILE A 70 -4.95 16.28 -19.29
CA ILE A 70 -3.72 15.66 -18.76
C ILE A 70 -3.38 16.23 -17.38
N LEU A 71 -3.42 17.57 -17.23
CA LEU A 71 -3.16 18.21 -15.94
C LEU A 71 -4.21 17.85 -14.88
N PHE A 72 -5.48 17.76 -15.28
CA PHE A 72 -6.55 17.34 -14.38
C PHE A 72 -6.39 15.88 -13.94
N GLY A 73 -6.09 14.97 -14.88
CA GLY A 73 -5.80 13.56 -14.59
C GLY A 73 -4.60 13.41 -13.67
N TRP A 74 -3.51 14.14 -13.93
CA TRP A 74 -2.31 14.12 -13.11
C TRP A 74 -2.57 14.65 -11.69
N ARG A 75 -3.26 15.79 -11.57
CA ARG A 75 -3.62 16.37 -10.27
C ARG A 75 -4.53 15.44 -9.47
N ARG A 76 -5.48 14.77 -10.13
CA ARG A 76 -6.40 13.82 -9.49
C ARG A 76 -5.66 12.58 -8.97
N HIS A 77 -4.72 12.05 -9.75
CA HIS A 77 -3.95 10.86 -9.39
C HIS A 77 -3.03 11.12 -8.19
N GLN A 78 -2.35 12.27 -8.16
CA GLN A 78 -1.45 12.66 -7.05
C GLN A 78 -2.19 12.75 -5.70
N GLY A 79 -3.45 13.19 -5.69
CA GLY A 79 -4.23 13.31 -4.46
C GLY A 79 -4.52 11.96 -3.79
N LEU A 80 -4.79 10.93 -4.58
CA LEU A 80 -5.09 9.57 -4.07
C LEU A 80 -3.83 8.89 -3.53
N SER A 81 -2.72 8.97 -4.25
CA SER A 81 -1.46 8.34 -3.81
C SER A 81 -0.92 8.93 -2.52
N ASN A 82 -1.13 10.23 -2.29
CA ASN A 82 -0.71 10.87 -1.05
C ASN A 82 -1.55 10.44 0.15
N GLU A 83 -2.87 10.31 -0.01
CA GLU A 83 -3.77 9.81 1.04
C GLU A 83 -3.39 8.39 1.46
N VAL A 84 -3.15 7.49 0.50
CA VAL A 84 -2.70 6.11 0.77
C VAL A 84 -1.38 6.12 1.53
N ARG A 85 -0.40 6.91 1.08
CA ARG A 85 0.91 7.01 1.76
C ARG A 85 0.79 7.50 3.20
N ILE A 86 -0.07 8.49 3.45
CA ILE A 86 -0.29 9.03 4.80
C ILE A 86 -0.93 7.97 5.70
N ARG A 87 -1.95 7.26 5.20
CA ARG A 87 -2.62 6.18 5.94
C ARG A 87 -1.67 5.05 6.30
N THR A 88 -0.95 4.52 5.33
CA THR A 88 0.01 3.42 5.56
C THR A 88 1.08 3.83 6.57
N ALA A 89 1.64 5.05 6.47
CA ALA A 89 2.63 5.52 7.44
C ALA A 89 2.06 5.70 8.86
N ALA A 90 0.78 6.05 8.98
CA ALA A 90 0.11 6.15 10.28
C ALA A 90 -0.15 4.76 10.88
N GLU A 91 -0.57 3.79 10.06
CA GLU A 91 -0.76 2.39 10.44
C GLU A 91 0.54 1.74 10.90
N GLU A 92 1.63 1.91 10.15
CA GLU A 92 2.96 1.41 10.52
C GLU A 92 3.43 2.00 11.86
N ARG A 93 3.21 3.30 12.08
CA ARG A 93 3.53 3.94 13.36
C ARG A 93 2.67 3.40 14.50
N ALA A 94 1.37 3.18 14.27
CA ALA A 94 0.50 2.58 15.27
C ALA A 94 0.94 1.15 15.61
N GLN A 95 1.32 0.35 14.62
CA GLN A 95 1.87 -0.99 14.82
C GLN A 95 3.22 -0.96 15.58
N MET A 96 4.09 0.00 15.28
CA MET A 96 5.35 0.19 16.02
C MET A 96 5.14 0.63 17.48
N LEU A 97 4.05 1.34 17.75
CA LEU A 97 3.68 1.79 19.11
C LEU A 97 2.88 0.74 19.88
N ALA A 98 2.28 -0.23 19.19
CA ALA A 98 1.63 -1.36 19.85
C ALA A 98 2.69 -2.14 20.64
N SER A 99 2.38 -2.56 21.87
CA SER A 99 3.29 -3.39 22.68
C SER A 99 3.21 -4.88 22.31
N ARG A 100 2.15 -5.26 21.60
CA ARG A 100 1.84 -6.64 21.24
C ARG A 100 1.81 -6.81 19.73
N ASP A 101 2.24 -7.97 19.30
CA ASP A 101 2.07 -8.47 17.94
C ASP A 101 0.58 -8.74 17.68
N PRO A 102 -0.02 -8.15 16.64
CA PRO A 102 -1.47 -8.28 16.39
C PRO A 102 -1.90 -9.68 15.95
N LEU A 103 -0.97 -10.49 15.42
CA LEU A 103 -1.27 -11.83 14.94
C LEU A 103 -1.32 -12.83 16.09
N THR A 104 -0.29 -12.84 16.95
CA THR A 104 -0.12 -13.82 18.03
C THR A 104 -0.59 -13.30 19.40
N GLY A 105 -0.72 -11.98 19.56
CA GLY A 105 -1.01 -11.33 20.83
C GLY A 105 0.16 -11.29 21.81
N PHE A 106 1.32 -11.86 21.47
CA PHE A 106 2.52 -11.81 22.31
C PHE A 106 3.17 -10.43 22.30
N LEU A 107 4.09 -10.17 23.23
CA LEU A 107 4.90 -8.95 23.16
C LEU A 107 5.63 -8.93 21.83
N ASN A 108 5.57 -7.79 21.14
CA ASN A 108 6.37 -7.63 19.95
C ASN A 108 7.87 -7.62 20.32
N ARG A 109 8.73 -7.74 19.32
CA ARG A 109 10.18 -7.81 19.53
C ARG A 109 10.74 -6.66 20.39
N ARG A 110 10.20 -5.46 20.24
CA ARG A 110 10.63 -4.27 20.99
C ARG A 110 10.23 -4.37 22.45
N SER A 111 8.95 -4.60 22.73
CA SER A 111 8.44 -4.73 24.09
C SER A 111 9.02 -5.93 24.82
N LEU A 112 9.31 -7.04 24.11
CA LEU A 112 10.04 -8.17 24.68
C LEU A 112 11.44 -7.77 25.16
N ALA A 113 12.17 -6.96 24.38
CA ALA A 113 13.50 -6.49 24.77
C ALA A 113 13.43 -5.54 25.98
N GLU A 114 12.48 -4.61 25.99
CA GLU A 114 12.26 -3.66 27.09
C GLU A 114 11.84 -4.37 28.38
N GLU A 115 10.84 -5.26 28.33
CA GLU A 115 10.40 -6.03 29.49
C GLU A 115 11.41 -7.09 29.93
N GLY A 116 12.10 -7.73 28.97
CA GLY A 116 13.17 -8.69 29.24
C GLY A 116 14.33 -8.07 30.02
N ALA A 117 14.74 -6.85 29.64
CA ALA A 117 15.76 -6.11 30.39
C ALA A 117 15.29 -5.78 31.82
N ALA A 118 14.03 -5.37 31.99
CA ALA A 118 13.46 -5.11 33.31
C ALA A 118 13.37 -6.38 34.17
N MET A 119 12.97 -7.52 33.58
CA MET A 119 12.94 -8.82 34.24
C MET A 119 14.34 -9.27 34.68
N PHE A 120 15.35 -9.09 33.82
CA PHE A 120 16.74 -9.41 34.15
C PHE A 120 17.24 -8.63 35.37
N VAL A 121 17.00 -7.31 35.41
CA VAL A 121 17.38 -6.47 36.57
C VAL A 121 16.67 -6.93 37.85
N ARG A 122 15.37 -7.27 37.77
CA ARG A 122 14.60 -7.79 38.92
C ARG A 122 15.12 -9.14 39.40
N ALA A 123 15.42 -10.07 38.48
CA ALA A 123 15.97 -11.38 38.80
C ALA A 123 17.35 -11.27 39.47
N HIS A 124 18.20 -10.40 38.92
CA HIS A 124 19.52 -10.12 39.48
C HIS A 124 19.44 -9.59 40.92
N LYS A 125 18.59 -8.59 41.17
CA LYS A 125 18.35 -8.04 42.52
C LYS A 125 17.83 -9.10 43.51
N ARG A 126 17.02 -10.05 43.04
CA ARG A 126 16.44 -11.13 43.85
C ARG A 126 17.33 -12.37 43.94
N ARG A 127 18.53 -12.35 43.35
CA ARG A 127 19.42 -13.52 43.19
C ARG A 127 18.70 -14.76 42.64
N LYS A 128 17.79 -14.56 41.70
CA LYS A 128 17.10 -15.63 40.97
C LYS A 128 17.75 -15.84 39.60
N ALA A 129 17.81 -17.10 39.16
CA ALA A 129 18.22 -17.44 37.81
C ALA A 129 17.13 -17.07 36.80
N MET A 130 17.55 -16.70 35.58
CA MET A 130 16.67 -16.42 34.45
C MET A 130 17.15 -17.25 33.26
N ALA A 131 16.23 -17.83 32.52
CA ALA A 131 16.49 -18.52 31.27
C ALA A 131 15.70 -17.86 30.14
N MET A 132 16.27 -17.81 28.94
CA MET A 132 15.60 -17.37 27.72
C MET A 132 15.59 -18.52 26.74
N LEU A 133 14.40 -18.84 26.22
CA LEU A 133 14.23 -19.83 25.17
C LEU A 133 13.86 -19.10 23.88
N ILE A 134 14.51 -19.46 22.79
CA ILE A 134 14.15 -19.02 21.44
C ILE A 134 13.65 -20.25 20.70
N VAL A 135 12.44 -20.16 20.16
CA VAL A 135 11.78 -21.22 19.41
C VAL A 135 11.52 -20.71 18.00
N ASP A 136 11.79 -21.54 17.00
CA ASP A 136 11.48 -21.29 15.60
C ASP A 136 10.57 -22.42 15.08
N LEU A 137 9.70 -22.11 14.11
CA LEU A 137 8.83 -23.11 13.50
C LEU A 137 9.52 -23.72 12.27
N ASP A 138 9.88 -25.00 12.39
CA ASP A 138 10.51 -25.74 11.30
C ASP A 138 9.66 -25.74 10.03
N HIS A 139 10.30 -25.50 8.89
CA HIS A 139 9.67 -25.51 7.56
C HIS A 139 8.45 -24.58 7.40
N PHE A 140 8.30 -23.55 8.24
CA PHE A 140 7.18 -22.62 8.17
C PHE A 140 7.02 -21.95 6.79
N LYS A 141 8.15 -21.63 6.13
CA LYS A 141 8.14 -21.08 4.77
C LYS A 141 7.48 -22.03 3.76
N THR A 142 7.73 -23.33 3.86
CA THR A 142 7.13 -24.33 2.96
C THR A 142 5.61 -24.38 3.12
N ILE A 143 5.10 -24.21 4.34
CA ILE A 143 3.66 -24.12 4.60
C ILE A 143 3.07 -22.88 3.93
N ASN A 144 3.71 -21.72 4.07
CA ASN A 144 3.29 -20.50 3.39
C ASN A 144 3.29 -20.64 1.87
N ASP A 145 4.34 -21.24 1.31
CA ASP A 145 4.51 -21.38 -0.13
C ASP A 145 3.48 -22.38 -0.73
N MET A 146 3.09 -23.43 0.01
CA MET A 146 2.12 -24.44 -0.45
C MET A 146 0.65 -24.10 -0.16
N HIS A 147 0.38 -23.44 0.96
CA HIS A 147 -0.98 -23.24 1.48
C HIS A 147 -1.39 -21.76 1.56
N GLY A 148 -0.47 -20.85 1.27
CA GLY A 148 -0.69 -19.41 1.34
C GLY A 148 -0.51 -18.83 2.74
N HIS A 149 -0.29 -17.52 2.79
CA HIS A 149 -0.01 -16.78 4.03
C HIS A 149 -1.13 -16.88 5.08
N ALA A 150 -2.40 -16.89 4.66
CA ALA A 150 -3.53 -16.99 5.60
C ALA A 150 -3.49 -18.29 6.44
N VAL A 151 -3.01 -19.40 5.85
CA VAL A 151 -2.85 -20.68 6.56
C VAL A 151 -1.64 -20.62 7.49
N GLY A 152 -0.54 -19.99 7.06
CA GLY A 152 0.59 -19.71 7.94
C GLY A 152 0.22 -18.87 9.16
N ASP A 153 -0.59 -17.84 8.96
CA ASP A 153 -1.09 -16.98 10.04
C ASP A 153 -2.01 -17.74 11.01
N ALA A 154 -2.81 -18.66 10.49
CA ALA A 154 -3.61 -19.56 11.34
C ALA A 154 -2.72 -20.50 12.16
N LEU A 155 -1.66 -21.06 11.56
CA LEU A 155 -0.69 -21.90 12.25
C LEU A 155 0.06 -21.13 13.34
N LEU A 156 0.50 -19.90 13.06
CA LEU A 156 1.17 -19.04 14.05
C LEU A 156 0.26 -18.75 15.24
N ARG A 157 -1.03 -18.47 14.99
CA ARG A 157 -2.02 -18.29 16.06
C ARG A 157 -2.21 -19.54 16.90
N ALA A 158 -2.30 -20.70 16.27
CA ALA A 158 -2.42 -21.97 16.98
C ALA A 158 -1.19 -22.25 17.84
N ALA A 159 0.02 -22.11 17.28
CA ALA A 159 1.27 -22.30 18.01
C ALA A 159 1.41 -21.33 19.20
N ALA A 160 1.04 -20.05 19.01
CA ALA A 160 1.02 -19.08 20.10
C ALA A 160 0.05 -19.48 21.21
N GLY A 161 -1.14 -20.00 20.86
CA GLY A 161 -2.10 -20.53 21.83
C GLY A 161 -1.54 -21.69 22.66
N GLU A 162 -0.90 -22.66 22.00
CA GLU A 162 -0.27 -23.81 22.66
C GLU A 162 0.85 -23.36 23.61
N ILE A 163 1.74 -22.47 23.16
CA ILE A 163 2.83 -21.91 23.99
C ILE A 163 2.26 -21.19 25.22
N ALA A 164 1.22 -20.37 25.02
CA ALA A 164 0.60 -19.62 26.12
C ALA A 164 -0.03 -20.57 27.17
N SER A 165 -0.63 -21.67 26.73
CA SER A 165 -1.23 -22.66 27.63
C SER A 165 -0.21 -23.44 28.45
N ALA A 166 0.99 -23.65 27.90
CA ALA A 166 2.11 -24.32 28.58
C ALA A 166 2.85 -23.40 29.57
N MET A 167 2.71 -22.08 29.43
CA MET A 167 3.34 -21.11 30.33
C MET A 167 2.48 -20.88 31.58
N PRO A 168 3.09 -20.74 32.78
CA PRO A 168 2.34 -20.36 33.96
C PRO A 168 1.72 -18.96 33.79
N PRO A 169 0.54 -18.69 34.38
CA PRO A 169 -0.07 -17.38 34.32
C PRO A 169 0.89 -16.33 34.88
N ILE A 170 1.22 -15.34 34.05
CA ILE A 170 2.09 -14.22 34.44
C ILE A 170 1.27 -13.34 35.40
N ALA A 171 1.65 -13.31 36.67
CA ALA A 171 1.06 -12.47 37.72
C ALA A 171 1.57 -11.03 37.68
#